data_AF-A0A9E0NME6-F1
#
_entry.id   AF-A0A9E0NME6-F1
#
_cell.length_a   1.000
_cell.length_b   1.000
_cell.length_c   1.000
_cell.angle_alpha   90.00
_cell.angle_beta   90.00
_cell.angle_gamma   90.00
#
_symmetry.space_group_name_H-M   'P 1'
#
loop_
_entity.id
_entity.type
_entity.pdbx_description
1 polymer ?
#
loop_
_entity_poly.entity_id
_entity_poly.type
_entity_poly.pdbx_seq_one_letter_code
_entity_poly.pdbx_strand_id
1 'polypeptide(L)'
;MLKRENFGEVLLNSYSKDSLFKLFKTYFLEWIAEGFIGSNLGLFEISMITENSNHQTFIDLIDQMYKPHNFENIYKILPDEIKIVFNNIAWNEKHYIKENRKLYLKQENSFNIVKDLKDEYLFFKPEKDYKKEEYLTLDYEIIRRIRKCIPNKPKEYEIYPAQNLNFTFSSNDEKVFMENIKLYYDFYKQGGLSLSSSGKILKESKISMKKYCNINEYYDEENKDLQYLKTETIALFFYLIKDDFLNSDTFKVSNIKDLVLSFLSGDIIKNE
;
A
#
# COMPACT_ATOMS: atom_id res chain seq x y z
N MET A 1 -5.22 9.14 6.75
CA MET A 1 -5.57 7.82 7.31
C MET A 1 -6.65 7.21 6.42
N LEU A 2 -6.30 6.27 5.54
CA LEU A 2 -7.27 5.60 4.66
C LEU A 2 -8.22 4.76 5.54
N LYS A 3 -9.54 4.97 5.41
CA LYS A 3 -10.54 4.12 6.08
C LYS A 3 -10.30 2.67 5.65
N ARG A 4 -10.17 1.75 6.61
CA ARG A 4 -10.24 0.31 6.30
C ARG A 4 -11.64 0.05 5.75
N GLU A 5 -11.74 -0.31 4.48
CA GLU A 5 -12.99 -0.78 3.88
C GLU A 5 -13.45 -2.06 4.60
N ASN A 6 -14.77 -2.25 4.70
CA ASN A 6 -15.31 -3.48 5.26
C ASN A 6 -15.00 -4.62 4.27
N PHE A 7 -14.42 -5.73 4.74
CA PHE A 7 -14.05 -6.85 3.86
C PHE A 7 -15.25 -7.42 3.08
N GLY A 8 -16.46 -7.35 3.64
CA GLY A 8 -17.68 -7.71 2.91
C GLY A 8 -17.96 -6.81 1.69
N GLU A 9 -17.68 -5.51 1.79
CA GLU A 9 -17.79 -4.58 0.66
C GLU A 9 -16.74 -4.87 -0.41
N VAL A 10 -15.51 -5.20 0.00
CA VAL A 10 -14.45 -5.64 -0.91
C VAL A 10 -14.89 -6.86 -1.72
N LEU A 11 -15.48 -7.87 -1.07
CA LEU A 11 -15.98 -9.06 -1.75
C LEU A 11 -17.16 -8.75 -2.69
N LEU A 12 -18.10 -7.91 -2.26
CA LEU A 12 -19.23 -7.48 -3.09
C LEU A 12 -18.77 -6.75 -4.36
N ASN A 13 -17.71 -5.95 -4.27
CA ASN A 13 -17.12 -5.24 -5.40
C ASN A 13 -16.26 -6.15 -6.28
N SER A 14 -15.67 -7.20 -5.71
CA SER A 14 -14.76 -8.11 -6.40
C SER A 14 -15.46 -9.22 -7.16
N TYR A 15 -16.62 -9.67 -6.68
CA TYR A 15 -17.30 -10.85 -7.20
C TYR A 15 -18.72 -10.54 -7.67
N SER A 16 -19.04 -11.04 -8.87
CA SER A 16 -20.42 -11.05 -9.35
C SER A 16 -21.16 -12.28 -8.85
N LYS A 17 -22.49 -12.17 -8.71
CA LYS A 17 -23.34 -13.32 -8.34
C LYS A 17 -23.16 -14.51 -9.28
N ASP A 18 -23.06 -14.27 -10.59
CA ASP A 18 -22.86 -15.31 -11.61
C ASP A 18 -21.51 -16.02 -11.42
N SER A 19 -20.43 -15.26 -11.20
CA SER A 19 -19.11 -15.81 -10.92
C SER A 19 -19.11 -16.68 -9.67
N LEU A 20 -19.75 -16.20 -8.59
CA LEU A 20 -19.83 -16.96 -7.34
C LEU A 20 -20.70 -18.21 -7.47
N PHE A 21 -21.78 -18.18 -8.25
CA PHE A 21 -22.59 -19.35 -8.49
C PHE A 21 -21.84 -20.43 -9.29
N LYS A 22 -20.99 -20.02 -10.25
CA LYS A 22 -20.10 -20.95 -10.96
C LYS A 22 -19.06 -21.54 -10.01
N LEU A 23 -18.38 -20.72 -9.21
CA LEU A 23 -17.48 -21.19 -8.15
C LEU A 23 -18.19 -22.11 -7.15
N PHE A 24 -19.47 -21.85 -6.87
CA PHE A 24 -20.26 -22.69 -5.99
C PHE A 24 -20.41 -24.11 -6.55
N LYS A 25 -20.72 -24.23 -7.85
CA LYS A 25 -20.80 -25.52 -8.55
C LYS A 25 -19.44 -26.19 -8.69
N THR A 26 -18.39 -25.41 -8.94
CA THR A 26 -17.04 -25.95 -9.20
C THR A 26 -16.34 -26.39 -7.92
N TYR A 27 -16.51 -25.67 -6.81
CA TYR A 27 -15.72 -25.87 -5.59
C TYR A 27 -16.54 -25.87 -4.29
N PHE A 28 -17.48 -24.94 -4.11
CA PHE A 28 -18.03 -24.71 -2.76
C PHE A 28 -18.84 -25.90 -2.24
N LEU A 29 -19.51 -26.66 -3.12
CA LEU A 29 -20.25 -27.86 -2.70
C LEU A 29 -19.35 -28.88 -1.97
N GLU A 30 -18.15 -29.13 -2.50
CA GLU A 30 -17.16 -30.01 -1.88
C GLU A 30 -16.66 -29.42 -0.56
N TRP A 31 -16.36 -28.12 -0.53
CA TRP A 31 -15.86 -27.46 0.69
C TRP A 31 -16.91 -27.34 1.80
N ILE A 32 -18.19 -27.28 1.43
CA ILE A 32 -19.31 -27.39 2.38
C ILE A 32 -19.38 -28.82 2.93
N ALA A 33 -19.25 -29.84 2.07
CA ALA A 33 -19.26 -31.24 2.50
C ALA A 33 -18.09 -31.57 3.44
N GLU A 34 -16.90 -31.02 3.17
CA GLU A 34 -15.71 -31.11 4.04
C GLU A 34 -15.81 -30.23 5.30
N GLY A 35 -16.85 -29.40 5.43
CA GLY A 35 -17.08 -28.54 6.58
C GLY A 35 -16.15 -27.33 6.68
N PHE A 36 -15.45 -26.97 5.61
CA PHE A 36 -14.59 -25.77 5.59
C PHE A 36 -15.41 -24.48 5.56
N ILE A 37 -16.55 -24.48 4.89
CA ILE A 37 -17.46 -23.33 4.77
C ILE A 37 -18.91 -23.81 4.92
N GLY A 38 -19.85 -22.85 5.01
CA GLY A 38 -21.26 -23.17 5.17
C GLY A 38 -21.63 -23.60 6.59
N SER A 39 -20.86 -23.20 7.60
CA SER A 39 -21.11 -23.57 9.02
C SER A 39 -22.49 -23.17 9.54
N ASN A 40 -23.12 -22.19 8.87
CA ASN A 40 -24.42 -21.65 9.22
C ASN A 40 -25.55 -22.20 8.32
N LEU A 41 -25.24 -23.09 7.38
CA LEU A 41 -26.20 -23.63 6.42
C LEU A 41 -26.59 -25.05 6.81
N GLY A 42 -27.89 -25.30 6.92
CA GLY A 42 -28.44 -26.64 7.01
C GLY A 42 -28.40 -27.38 5.67
N LEU A 43 -28.46 -28.72 5.71
CA LEU A 43 -28.48 -29.57 4.51
C LEU A 43 -29.60 -29.19 3.52
N PHE A 44 -30.77 -28.84 4.03
CA PHE A 44 -31.90 -28.37 3.21
C PHE A 44 -31.63 -27.01 2.57
N GLU A 45 -30.98 -26.08 3.28
CA GLU A 45 -30.66 -24.75 2.76
C GLU A 45 -29.64 -24.84 1.63
N ILE A 46 -28.63 -25.70 1.77
CA ILE A 46 -27.64 -25.99 0.72
C ILE A 46 -28.33 -26.50 -0.55
N SER A 47 -29.30 -27.43 -0.40
CA SER A 47 -30.04 -27.99 -1.54
C SER A 47 -30.92 -26.98 -2.28
N MET A 48 -31.28 -25.88 -1.63
CA MET A 48 -32.10 -24.81 -2.21
C MET A 48 -31.26 -23.72 -2.89
N ILE A 49 -29.92 -23.78 -2.82
CA ILE A 49 -29.05 -22.81 -3.49
C ILE A 49 -29.13 -23.02 -5.00
N THR A 50 -29.55 -21.97 -5.71
CA THR A 50 -29.67 -21.92 -7.16
C THR A 50 -29.05 -20.63 -7.69
N GLU A 51 -29.02 -20.44 -9.01
CA GLU A 51 -28.56 -19.19 -9.64
C GLU A 51 -29.37 -17.96 -9.21
N ASN A 52 -30.60 -18.19 -8.75
CA ASN A 52 -31.53 -17.16 -8.30
C ASN A 52 -31.40 -16.82 -6.81
N SER A 53 -30.57 -17.55 -6.05
CA SER A 53 -30.29 -17.26 -4.66
C SER A 53 -29.70 -15.86 -4.48
N ASN A 54 -29.86 -15.30 -3.27
CA ASN A 54 -29.38 -13.96 -2.95
C ASN A 54 -27.85 -13.89 -3.11
N HIS A 55 -27.35 -12.78 -3.69
CA HIS A 55 -25.91 -12.55 -3.82
C HIS A 55 -25.20 -12.64 -2.46
N GLN A 56 -25.83 -12.15 -1.39
CA GLN A 56 -25.27 -12.19 -0.04
C GLN A 56 -24.96 -13.62 0.43
N THR A 57 -25.79 -14.60 0.09
CA THR A 57 -25.56 -16.01 0.44
C THR A 57 -24.22 -16.50 -0.10
N PHE A 58 -23.86 -16.11 -1.33
CA PHE A 58 -22.58 -16.48 -1.92
C PHE A 58 -21.41 -15.68 -1.35
N ILE A 59 -21.63 -14.41 -1.01
CA ILE A 59 -20.62 -13.57 -0.35
C ILE A 59 -20.25 -14.14 1.02
N ASP A 60 -21.23 -14.62 1.78
CA ASP A 60 -21.00 -15.22 3.09
C ASP A 60 -20.18 -16.52 2.99
N LEU A 61 -20.37 -17.29 1.90
CA LEU A 61 -19.59 -18.50 1.63
C LEU A 61 -18.14 -18.17 1.25
N ILE A 62 -17.92 -17.21 0.35
CA ILE A 62 -16.56 -16.83 -0.06
C ILE A 62 -15.80 -16.08 1.03
N ASP A 63 -16.47 -15.29 1.90
CA ASP A 63 -15.83 -14.73 3.10
C ASP A 63 -15.35 -15.83 4.05
N GLN A 64 -16.17 -16.87 4.27
CA GLN A 64 -15.77 -18.02 5.07
C GLN A 64 -14.56 -18.74 4.47
N MET A 65 -14.49 -18.87 3.15
CA MET A 65 -13.31 -19.42 2.46
C MET A 65 -12.07 -18.58 2.74
N TYR A 66 -12.16 -17.25 2.69
CA TYR A 66 -11.04 -16.35 2.97
C TYR A 66 -10.69 -16.19 4.46
N LYS A 67 -11.36 -16.88 5.39
CA LYS A 67 -10.89 -16.92 6.79
C LYS A 67 -9.59 -17.74 6.86
N PRO A 68 -8.54 -17.28 7.57
CA PRO A 68 -7.21 -17.89 7.53
C PRO A 68 -7.18 -19.41 7.72
N HIS A 69 -7.89 -19.92 8.74
CA HIS A 69 -7.97 -21.35 9.02
C HIS A 69 -8.60 -22.15 7.85
N ASN A 70 -9.69 -21.64 7.28
CA ASN A 70 -10.41 -22.30 6.20
C ASN A 70 -9.61 -22.24 4.91
N PHE A 71 -9.05 -21.06 4.60
CA PHE A 71 -8.22 -20.86 3.41
C PHE A 71 -7.01 -21.79 3.42
N GLU A 72 -6.32 -21.97 4.55
CA GLU A 72 -5.16 -22.86 4.63
C GLU A 72 -5.51 -24.32 4.29
N ASN A 73 -6.67 -24.80 4.75
CA ASN A 73 -7.13 -26.16 4.46
C ASN A 73 -7.62 -26.30 3.01
N ILE A 74 -8.41 -25.34 2.54
CA ILE A 74 -8.87 -25.29 1.14
C ILE A 74 -7.68 -25.20 0.18
N TYR A 75 -6.67 -24.39 0.50
CA TYR A 75 -5.50 -24.21 -0.33
C TYR A 75 -4.72 -25.51 -0.53
N LYS A 76 -4.70 -26.42 0.46
CA LYS A 76 -4.03 -27.72 0.35
C LYS A 76 -4.69 -28.62 -0.71
N ILE A 77 -6.03 -28.56 -0.81
CA ILE A 77 -6.81 -29.43 -1.71
C ILE A 77 -7.14 -28.80 -3.07
N LEU A 78 -6.87 -27.51 -3.26
CA LEU A 78 -7.04 -26.87 -4.57
C LEU A 78 -6.25 -27.60 -5.68
N PRO A 79 -6.67 -27.50 -6.95
CA PRO A 79 -5.84 -27.95 -8.06
C PRO A 79 -4.51 -27.17 -8.11
N ASP A 80 -3.41 -27.83 -8.48
CA ASP A 80 -2.08 -27.22 -8.47
C ASP A 80 -1.98 -26.01 -9.41
N GLU A 81 -2.70 -26.03 -10.54
CA GLU A 81 -2.77 -24.90 -11.48
C GLU A 81 -3.35 -23.65 -10.80
N ILE A 82 -4.36 -23.83 -9.95
CA ILE A 82 -4.99 -22.73 -9.20
C ILE A 82 -4.07 -22.25 -8.07
N LYS A 83 -3.38 -23.18 -7.40
CA LYS A 83 -2.37 -22.83 -6.37
C LYS A 83 -1.26 -21.96 -6.94
N ILE A 84 -0.79 -22.25 -8.16
CA ILE A 84 0.24 -21.46 -8.84
C ILE A 84 -0.23 -20.01 -9.05
N VAL A 85 -1.46 -19.81 -9.52
CA VAL A 85 -2.01 -18.45 -9.73
C VAL A 85 -2.13 -17.71 -8.41
N PHE A 86 -2.67 -18.34 -7.37
CA PHE A 86 -2.74 -17.73 -6.02
C PHE A 86 -1.35 -17.39 -5.47
N ASN A 87 -0.36 -18.26 -5.65
CA ASN A 87 1.01 -18.03 -5.17
C ASN A 87 1.62 -16.82 -5.88
N ASN A 88 1.54 -16.78 -7.21
CA ASN A 88 2.06 -15.66 -8.00
C ASN A 88 1.39 -14.34 -7.63
N ILE A 89 0.06 -14.30 -7.50
CA ILE A 89 -0.65 -13.08 -7.11
C ILE A 89 -0.32 -12.68 -5.66
N ALA A 90 -0.21 -13.64 -4.74
CA ALA A 90 0.07 -13.33 -3.34
C ALA A 90 1.39 -12.58 -3.17
N TRP A 91 2.42 -12.94 -3.94
CA TRP A 91 3.76 -12.36 -3.80
C TRP A 91 4.07 -11.27 -4.83
N ASN A 92 3.59 -11.42 -6.07
CA ASN A 92 3.91 -10.53 -7.20
C ASN A 92 2.73 -9.66 -7.65
N GLU A 93 1.57 -9.75 -6.97
CA GLU A 93 0.30 -9.03 -7.25
C GLU A 93 -0.38 -9.36 -8.59
N LYS A 94 0.37 -9.92 -9.54
CA LYS A 94 -0.07 -10.21 -10.91
C LYS A 94 0.39 -11.58 -11.34
N HIS A 95 -0.48 -12.27 -12.06
CA HIS A 95 -0.15 -13.50 -12.78
C HIS A 95 -0.41 -13.29 -14.28
N TYR A 96 0.64 -13.08 -15.06
CA TYR A 96 0.53 -12.82 -16.49
C TYR A 96 0.06 -14.06 -17.26
N ILE A 97 -0.93 -13.89 -18.15
CA ILE A 97 -1.58 -15.00 -18.87
C ILE A 97 -1.45 -14.92 -20.39
N LYS A 98 -0.82 -13.87 -20.92
CA LYS A 98 -0.73 -13.58 -22.36
C LYS A 98 -0.23 -14.74 -23.21
N GLU A 99 0.79 -15.47 -22.74
CA GLU A 99 1.40 -16.57 -23.48
C GLU A 99 0.60 -17.87 -23.42
N ASN A 100 -0.28 -18.02 -22.41
CA ASN A 100 -0.98 -19.27 -22.12
C ASN A 100 -2.50 -19.07 -22.00
N ARG A 101 -3.06 -18.14 -22.76
CA ARG A 101 -4.49 -17.75 -22.69
C ARG A 101 -5.46 -18.93 -22.74
N LYS A 102 -5.17 -19.98 -23.53
CA LYS A 102 -6.01 -21.19 -23.65
C LYS A 102 -6.17 -21.97 -22.34
N LEU A 103 -5.22 -21.84 -21.40
CA LEU A 103 -5.32 -22.47 -20.09
C LEU A 103 -6.41 -21.79 -19.25
N TYR A 104 -6.52 -20.47 -19.35
CA TYR A 104 -7.35 -19.64 -18.46
C TYR A 104 -8.71 -19.25 -19.06
N LEU A 105 -8.82 -19.16 -20.40
CA LEU A 105 -10.02 -18.68 -21.10
C LEU A 105 -10.82 -19.80 -21.77
N LYS A 106 -12.15 -19.66 -21.81
CA LYS A 106 -13.11 -20.56 -22.45
C LYS A 106 -13.02 -20.52 -23.98
N GLN A 107 -12.80 -19.33 -24.57
CA GLN A 107 -12.63 -19.11 -26.02
C GLN A 107 -11.65 -17.95 -26.29
N GLU A 108 -10.87 -17.99 -27.38
CA GLU A 108 -9.84 -16.97 -27.68
C GLU A 108 -10.39 -15.66 -28.31
N ASN A 109 -11.61 -15.69 -28.87
CA ASN A 109 -12.09 -14.67 -29.82
C ASN A 109 -12.96 -13.55 -29.22
N SER A 110 -13.17 -13.53 -27.91
CA SER A 110 -14.05 -12.56 -27.25
C SER A 110 -13.27 -11.36 -26.74
N PHE A 111 -13.79 -10.17 -27.03
CA PHE A 111 -13.19 -8.89 -26.61
C PHE A 111 -13.24 -8.65 -25.09
N ASN A 112 -13.92 -9.51 -24.32
CA ASN A 112 -14.20 -9.30 -22.89
C ASN A 112 -13.73 -10.46 -22.00
N ILE A 113 -12.45 -10.41 -21.64
CA ILE A 113 -11.73 -11.39 -20.80
C ILE A 113 -12.47 -11.72 -19.50
N VAL A 114 -13.22 -10.78 -18.91
CA VAL A 114 -13.96 -10.99 -17.65
C VAL A 114 -15.02 -12.08 -17.79
N LYS A 115 -15.70 -12.16 -18.94
CA LYS A 115 -16.75 -13.16 -19.18
C LYS A 115 -16.21 -14.51 -19.65
N ASP A 116 -14.91 -14.57 -19.93
CA ASP A 116 -14.29 -15.68 -20.64
C ASP A 116 -13.41 -16.55 -19.78
N LEU A 117 -13.11 -16.18 -18.53
CA LEU A 117 -12.38 -17.08 -17.64
C LEU A 117 -13.12 -18.41 -17.50
N LYS A 118 -12.37 -19.52 -17.54
CA LYS A 118 -12.92 -20.83 -17.19
C LYS A 118 -13.35 -20.81 -15.72
N ASP A 119 -14.32 -21.64 -15.39
CA ASP A 119 -15.01 -21.57 -14.10
C ASP A 119 -14.05 -21.79 -12.93
N GLU A 120 -12.98 -22.58 -13.15
CA GLU A 120 -11.93 -22.87 -12.18
C GLU A 120 -11.11 -21.62 -11.76
N TYR A 121 -11.05 -20.59 -12.61
CA TYR A 121 -10.25 -19.39 -12.42
C TYR A 121 -11.07 -18.17 -11.99
N LEU A 122 -12.37 -18.32 -11.74
CA LEU A 122 -13.27 -17.22 -11.38
C LEU A 122 -13.02 -16.61 -10.00
N PHE A 123 -12.07 -17.17 -9.22
CA PHE A 123 -11.53 -16.48 -8.05
C PHE A 123 -10.83 -15.18 -8.40
N PHE A 124 -10.25 -15.10 -9.60
CA PHE A 124 -9.34 -14.03 -10.00
C PHE A 124 -10.04 -13.00 -10.91
N LYS A 125 -9.53 -11.78 -10.88
CA LYS A 125 -9.96 -10.69 -11.76
C LYS A 125 -8.97 -10.55 -12.92
N PRO A 126 -9.42 -10.58 -14.17
CA PRO A 126 -8.56 -10.30 -15.30
C PRO A 126 -8.43 -8.80 -15.55
N GLU A 127 -7.21 -8.35 -15.77
CA GLU A 127 -6.89 -6.94 -16.06
C GLU A 127 -5.82 -6.83 -17.15
N LYS A 128 -5.58 -5.59 -17.60
CA LYS A 128 -4.53 -5.25 -18.57
C LYS A 128 -3.65 -4.15 -17.99
N ASP A 129 -2.34 -4.30 -18.15
CA ASP A 129 -1.41 -3.25 -17.74
C ASP A 129 -1.28 -2.16 -18.83
N TYR A 130 -0.42 -1.16 -18.57
CA TYR A 130 -0.14 -0.07 -19.50
C TYR A 130 0.50 -0.56 -20.82
N LYS A 131 1.13 -1.74 -20.83
CA LYS A 131 1.67 -2.41 -22.03
C LYS A 131 0.64 -3.29 -22.72
N LYS A 132 -0.62 -3.27 -22.27
CA LYS A 132 -1.73 -4.12 -22.72
C LYS A 132 -1.48 -5.61 -22.49
N GLU A 133 -0.63 -5.96 -21.54
CA GLU A 133 -0.42 -7.35 -21.16
C GLU A 133 -1.52 -7.80 -20.21
N GLU A 134 -2.10 -8.96 -20.51
CA GLU A 134 -3.20 -9.55 -19.77
C GLU A 134 -2.68 -10.31 -18.56
N TYR A 135 -3.23 -10.03 -17.38
CA TYR A 135 -2.89 -10.70 -16.14
C TYR A 135 -4.12 -10.96 -15.28
N LEU A 136 -4.00 -11.92 -14.37
CA LEU A 136 -4.94 -12.18 -13.29
C LEU A 136 -4.44 -11.50 -12.02
N THR A 137 -5.37 -10.96 -11.23
CA THR A 137 -5.10 -10.31 -9.96
C THR A 137 -6.26 -10.54 -8.98
N LEU A 138 -6.10 -10.05 -7.74
CA LEU A 138 -7.09 -10.04 -6.68
C LEU A 138 -7.09 -8.65 -6.04
N ASP A 139 -8.18 -8.31 -5.36
CA ASP A 139 -8.18 -7.10 -4.54
C ASP A 139 -7.08 -7.16 -3.46
N TYR A 140 -6.45 -6.02 -3.19
CA TYR A 140 -5.35 -5.92 -2.25
C TYR A 140 -5.71 -6.43 -0.84
N GLU A 141 -6.93 -6.15 -0.35
CA GLU A 141 -7.35 -6.61 0.98
C GLU A 141 -7.59 -8.13 1.01
N ILE A 142 -8.01 -8.73 -0.11
CA ILE A 142 -8.06 -10.20 -0.26
C ILE A 142 -6.65 -10.77 -0.22
N ILE A 143 -5.73 -10.23 -1.02
CA ILE A 143 -4.32 -10.66 -1.06
C ILE A 143 -3.71 -10.59 0.34
N ARG A 144 -3.88 -9.47 1.02
CA ARG A 144 -3.36 -9.24 2.38
C ARG A 144 -3.86 -10.29 3.38
N ARG A 145 -5.13 -10.70 3.27
CA ARG A 145 -5.75 -11.69 4.16
C ARG A 145 -5.21 -13.10 3.91
N ILE A 146 -5.02 -13.49 2.65
CA ILE A 146 -4.58 -14.86 2.29
C ILE A 146 -3.06 -15.03 2.28
N ARG A 147 -2.26 -13.96 2.10
CA ARG A 147 -0.80 -14.03 1.93
C ARG A 147 -0.09 -14.78 3.06
N LYS A 148 -0.62 -14.72 4.28
CA LYS A 148 -0.07 -15.43 5.46
C LYS A 148 -0.30 -16.94 5.41
N CYS A 149 -1.27 -17.40 4.64
CA CYS A 149 -1.67 -18.80 4.49
C CYS A 149 -1.02 -19.47 3.26
N ILE A 150 -0.38 -18.69 2.39
CA ILE A 150 0.28 -19.20 1.18
C ILE A 150 1.68 -19.70 1.53
N PRO A 151 2.04 -20.96 1.22
CA PRO A 151 3.36 -21.50 1.46
C PRO A 151 4.41 -20.88 0.51
N ASN A 152 5.68 -21.11 0.82
CA ASN A 152 6.82 -20.64 0.02
C ASN A 152 6.88 -19.11 -0.12
N LYS A 153 6.84 -18.41 1.01
CA LYS A 153 7.21 -16.99 1.07
C LYS A 153 8.57 -16.80 0.39
N PRO A 154 8.69 -15.95 -0.66
CA PRO A 154 9.96 -15.75 -1.31
C PRO A 154 10.95 -15.12 -0.32
N LYS A 155 12.19 -15.61 -0.32
CA LYS A 155 13.25 -15.21 0.62
C LYS A 155 13.53 -13.71 0.60
N GLU A 156 13.29 -13.06 -0.53
CA GLU A 156 13.48 -11.62 -0.75
C GLU A 156 12.45 -10.75 0.00
N TYR A 157 11.36 -11.35 0.51
CA TYR A 157 10.31 -10.66 1.28
C TYR A 157 10.53 -10.77 2.80
N GLU A 158 11.68 -11.29 3.22
CA GLU A 158 12.11 -11.26 4.61
C GLU A 158 13.01 -10.05 4.83
N ILE A 159 12.48 -9.06 5.54
CA ILE A 159 13.30 -8.01 6.12
C ILE A 159 14.03 -8.66 7.29
N TYR A 160 15.24 -9.14 7.04
CA TYR A 160 16.11 -9.57 8.12
C TYR A 160 16.68 -8.32 8.78
N PRO A 161 16.53 -8.14 10.10
CA PRO A 161 17.30 -7.15 10.81
C PRO A 161 18.77 -7.48 10.58
N ALA A 162 19.51 -6.57 9.95
CA ALA A 162 20.92 -6.83 9.74
C ALA A 162 21.61 -6.96 11.11
N GLN A 163 22.29 -8.09 11.31
CA GLN A 163 22.99 -8.40 12.56
C GLN A 163 24.43 -7.92 12.45
N ASN A 164 24.98 -7.38 13.54
CA ASN A 164 26.36 -6.87 13.59
C ASN A 164 26.65 -5.79 12.54
N LEU A 165 25.73 -4.84 12.37
CA LEU A 165 25.97 -3.67 11.55
C LEU A 165 27.07 -2.81 12.18
N ASN A 166 28.26 -2.82 11.57
CA ASN A 166 29.29 -1.83 11.85
C ASN A 166 28.90 -0.51 11.18
N PHE A 167 28.06 0.26 11.86
CA PHE A 167 27.79 1.63 11.45
C PHE A 167 28.74 2.58 12.15
N THR A 168 29.30 3.49 11.36
CA THR A 168 29.83 4.74 11.88
C THR A 168 28.76 5.79 11.65
N PHE A 169 28.37 6.53 12.69
CA PHE A 169 27.53 7.71 12.50
C PHE A 169 28.24 8.65 11.52
N SER A 170 27.65 8.87 10.34
CA SER A 170 28.21 9.76 9.31
C SER A 170 28.07 11.22 9.70
N SER A 171 27.00 11.57 10.42
CA SER A 171 26.72 12.90 10.95
C SER A 171 25.87 12.84 12.21
N ASN A 172 25.93 13.91 13.01
CA ASN A 172 24.97 14.19 14.06
C ASN A 172 24.19 15.46 13.66
N ASP A 173 23.09 15.26 12.94
CA ASP A 173 22.30 16.38 12.41
C ASP A 173 21.60 17.19 13.49
N GLU A 174 21.33 16.61 14.66
CA GLU A 174 20.86 17.37 15.82
C GLU A 174 21.92 18.39 16.22
N LYS A 175 23.17 17.95 16.44
CA LYS A 175 24.28 18.84 16.76
C LYS A 175 24.51 19.90 15.67
N VAL A 176 24.54 19.50 14.40
CA VAL A 176 24.72 20.43 13.27
C VAL A 176 23.59 21.46 13.22
N PHE A 177 22.35 21.05 13.50
CA PHE A 177 21.21 21.96 13.56
C PHE A 177 21.38 22.97 14.70
N MET A 178 21.76 22.51 15.91
CA MET A 178 21.97 23.38 17.07
C MET A 178 23.08 24.41 16.82
N GLU A 179 24.17 24.02 16.16
CA GLU A 179 25.30 24.90 15.84
C GLU A 179 24.94 25.95 14.79
N ASN A 180 24.07 25.61 13.83
CA ASN A 180 23.71 26.48 12.71
C ASN A 180 22.34 27.16 12.85
N ILE A 181 21.62 26.95 13.96
CA ILE A 181 20.26 27.45 14.19
C ILE A 181 20.13 28.96 13.93
N LYS A 182 21.14 29.73 14.33
CA LYS A 182 21.18 31.18 14.13
C LYS A 182 21.34 31.55 12.66
N LEU A 183 22.17 30.83 11.91
CA LEU A 183 22.33 31.06 10.46
C LEU A 183 21.03 30.79 9.70
N TYR A 184 20.30 29.73 10.08
CA TYR A 184 19.00 29.43 9.47
C TYR A 184 17.98 30.53 9.74
N TYR A 185 17.92 31.02 10.99
CA TYR A 185 17.05 32.12 11.38
C TYR A 185 17.40 33.43 10.68
N ASP A 186 18.69 33.77 10.61
CA ASP A 186 19.16 35.00 9.96
C ASP A 186 18.86 34.96 8.45
N PHE A 187 19.06 33.81 7.79
CA PHE A 187 18.71 33.62 6.39
C PHE A 187 17.21 33.81 6.14
N TYR A 188 16.36 33.28 7.02
CA TYR A 188 14.92 33.48 6.96
C TYR A 188 14.53 34.96 7.12
N LYS A 189 15.05 35.63 8.16
CA LYS A 189 14.72 37.04 8.45
C LYS A 189 15.18 38.03 7.38
N GLN A 190 16.22 37.70 6.63
CA GLN A 190 16.68 38.50 5.48
C GLN A 190 15.79 38.31 4.23
N GLY A 191 14.75 37.48 4.29
CA GLY A 191 13.87 37.20 3.16
C GLY A 191 14.46 36.21 2.15
N GLY A 192 15.39 35.35 2.57
CA GLY A 192 16.05 34.38 1.70
C GLY A 192 15.16 33.25 1.16
N LEU A 193 13.94 33.09 1.72
CA LEU A 193 12.97 32.09 1.31
C LEU A 193 11.87 32.69 0.43
N SER A 194 11.77 32.18 -0.80
CA SER A 194 10.74 32.53 -1.77
C SER A 194 9.94 31.29 -2.17
N LEU A 195 8.64 31.48 -2.42
CA LEU A 195 7.73 30.43 -2.87
C LEU A 195 7.35 30.57 -4.34
N SER A 196 7.07 29.44 -4.97
CA SER A 196 6.32 29.39 -6.22
C SER A 196 4.86 29.77 -5.99
N SER A 197 4.14 30.02 -7.09
CA SER A 197 2.68 30.17 -7.09
C SER A 197 1.92 28.96 -6.52
N SER A 198 2.57 27.79 -6.46
CA SER A 198 2.02 26.56 -5.89
C SER A 198 2.39 26.32 -4.42
N GLY A 199 2.98 27.32 -3.74
CA GLY A 199 3.35 27.23 -2.34
C GLY A 199 4.60 26.39 -2.06
N LYS A 200 5.39 26.04 -3.09
CA LYS A 200 6.63 25.26 -2.93
C LYS A 200 7.84 26.19 -2.83
N ILE A 201 8.81 25.83 -1.98
CA ILE A 201 10.08 26.57 -1.88
C ILE A 201 10.80 26.54 -3.24
N LEU A 202 11.18 27.71 -3.73
CA LEU A 202 11.88 27.85 -5.02
C LEU A 202 13.27 27.20 -4.97
N LYS A 203 13.71 26.66 -6.11
CA LYS A 203 15.00 25.98 -6.22
C LYS A 203 16.17 26.93 -5.89
N GLU A 204 16.06 28.18 -6.33
CA GLU A 204 17.05 29.24 -6.07
C GLU A 204 17.19 29.53 -4.57
N SER A 205 16.08 29.53 -3.82
CA SER A 205 16.10 29.65 -2.36
C SER A 205 16.78 28.45 -1.70
N LYS A 206 16.53 27.22 -2.16
CA LYS A 206 17.20 26.01 -1.64
C LYS A 206 18.72 26.06 -1.88
N ILE A 207 19.15 26.42 -3.09
CA ILE A 207 20.57 26.55 -3.43
C ILE A 207 21.24 27.62 -2.55
N SER A 208 20.58 28.78 -2.41
CA SER A 208 21.10 29.90 -1.62
C SER A 208 21.19 29.56 -0.13
N MET A 209 20.17 28.91 0.42
CA MET A 209 20.14 28.48 1.81
C MET A 209 21.19 27.41 2.11
N LYS A 210 21.30 26.37 1.26
CA LYS A 210 22.31 25.32 1.37
C LYS A 210 23.71 25.93 1.47
N LYS A 211 24.01 26.89 0.59
CA LYS A 211 25.31 27.59 0.56
C LYS A 211 25.52 28.51 1.76
N TYR A 212 24.53 29.36 2.10
CA TYR A 212 24.66 30.34 3.18
C TYR A 212 24.77 29.66 4.55
N CYS A 213 23.99 28.61 4.77
CA CYS A 213 23.90 27.93 6.05
C CYS A 213 24.77 26.65 6.13
N ASN A 214 25.62 26.43 5.12
CA ASN A 214 26.54 25.29 5.02
C ASN A 214 25.88 23.91 5.27
N ILE A 215 24.75 23.66 4.61
CA ILE A 215 23.97 22.43 4.80
C ILE A 215 24.54 21.30 3.93
N ASN A 216 24.97 20.22 4.59
CA ASN A 216 25.36 18.97 3.92
C ASN A 216 24.15 18.06 3.78
N GLU A 217 23.71 17.82 2.53
CA GLU A 217 22.53 17.02 2.19
C GLU A 217 22.76 15.51 2.37
N TYR A 218 21.67 14.74 2.52
CA TYR A 218 21.74 13.29 2.71
C TYR A 218 21.95 12.50 1.41
N TYR A 219 21.43 13.02 0.30
CA TYR A 219 21.36 12.30 -0.96
C TYR A 219 22.24 12.99 -2.01
N ASP A 220 22.83 12.17 -2.86
CA ASP A 220 23.62 12.64 -4.00
C ASP A 220 22.75 13.41 -5.00
N GLU A 221 23.38 14.30 -5.77
CA GLU A 221 22.71 15.20 -6.72
C GLU A 221 21.96 14.47 -7.85
N GLU A 222 22.19 13.17 -8.03
CA GLU A 222 21.49 12.32 -8.99
C GLU A 222 20.01 12.10 -8.62
N ASN A 223 19.67 12.08 -7.33
CA ASN A 223 18.28 11.95 -6.88
C ASN A 223 17.60 13.34 -6.80
N LYS A 224 17.05 13.78 -7.94
CA LYS A 224 16.46 15.12 -8.09
C LYS A 224 15.39 15.47 -7.06
N ASP A 225 14.64 14.49 -6.58
CA ASP A 225 13.54 14.69 -5.62
C ASP A 225 14.04 14.83 -4.18
N LEU A 226 15.20 14.25 -3.86
CA LEU A 226 15.75 14.21 -2.50
C LEU A 226 17.00 15.08 -2.30
N GLN A 227 17.55 15.65 -3.37
CA GLN A 227 18.80 16.44 -3.36
C GLN A 227 18.79 17.65 -2.39
N TYR A 228 17.62 18.13 -1.95
CA TYR A 228 17.48 19.26 -1.01
C TYR A 228 16.64 18.90 0.22
N LEU A 229 16.56 17.61 0.59
CA LEU A 229 15.64 17.17 1.63
C LEU A 229 15.85 17.91 2.96
N LYS A 230 17.10 18.07 3.43
CA LYS A 230 17.36 18.81 4.68
C LYS A 230 17.03 20.27 4.52
N THR A 231 17.56 20.90 3.47
CA THR A 231 17.38 22.33 3.24
C THR A 231 15.90 22.70 3.14
N GLU A 232 15.12 21.92 2.39
CA GLU A 232 13.69 22.14 2.24
C GLU A 232 12.93 21.91 3.53
N THR A 233 13.29 20.88 4.32
CA THR A 233 12.66 20.64 5.63
C THR A 233 12.88 21.81 6.59
N ILE A 234 14.11 22.32 6.68
CA ILE A 234 14.42 23.48 7.53
C ILE A 234 13.70 24.73 7.01
N ALA A 235 13.72 24.97 5.69
CA ALA A 235 13.03 26.11 5.08
C ALA A 235 11.52 26.10 5.37
N LEU A 236 10.87 24.95 5.21
CA LEU A 236 9.44 24.78 5.49
C LEU A 236 9.12 25.00 6.97
N PHE A 237 9.96 24.53 7.88
CA PHE A 237 9.81 24.77 9.32
C PHE A 237 9.75 26.28 9.64
N PHE A 238 10.70 27.07 9.12
CA PHE A 238 10.68 28.53 9.29
C PHE A 238 9.51 29.20 8.59
N TYR A 239 9.14 28.73 7.41
CA TYR A 239 8.03 29.31 6.67
C TYR A 239 6.69 29.12 7.40
N LEU A 240 6.48 27.93 7.97
CA LEU A 240 5.21 27.49 8.56
C LEU A 240 5.03 27.91 10.02
N ILE A 241 6.07 28.28 10.77
CA ILE A 241 5.92 28.74 12.16
C ILE A 241 5.36 30.16 12.21
N LYS A 242 4.37 30.41 13.08
CA LYS A 242 3.83 31.75 13.40
C LYS A 242 4.96 32.75 13.74
N ASP A 243 4.89 33.95 13.16
CA ASP A 243 5.98 34.93 13.25
C ASP A 243 6.29 35.35 14.70
N ASP A 244 5.30 35.29 15.61
CA ASP A 244 5.46 35.55 17.05
C ASP A 244 6.50 34.64 17.72
N PHE A 245 6.70 33.43 17.19
CA PHE A 245 7.65 32.45 17.71
C PHE A 245 9.02 32.52 17.00
N LEU A 246 9.16 33.35 15.97
CA LEU A 246 10.39 33.58 15.21
C LEU A 246 10.99 34.94 15.60
N ASN A 247 11.43 35.06 16.85
CA ASN A 247 12.20 36.20 17.31
C ASN A 247 13.50 35.74 17.99
N SER A 248 14.43 36.67 18.20
CA SER A 248 15.74 36.37 18.76
C SER A 248 15.69 35.86 20.20
N ASP A 249 14.59 36.08 20.92
CA ASP A 249 14.41 35.64 22.31
C ASP A 249 13.82 34.24 22.43
N THR A 250 12.92 33.88 21.52
CA THR A 250 12.29 32.56 21.46
C THR A 250 13.15 31.55 20.71
N PHE A 251 13.76 31.95 19.60
CA PHE A 251 14.49 31.05 18.69
C PHE A 251 15.95 30.87 19.12
N LYS A 252 16.15 30.26 20.29
CA LYS A 252 17.44 29.93 20.89
C LYS A 252 17.60 28.41 21.02
N VAL A 253 18.85 27.95 21.05
CA VAL A 253 19.25 26.56 21.31
C VAL A 253 18.52 25.98 22.53
N SER A 254 18.36 26.75 23.61
CA SER A 254 17.69 26.30 24.83
C SER A 254 16.20 25.97 24.65
N ASN A 255 15.53 26.57 23.67
CA ASN A 255 14.07 26.52 23.50
C ASN A 255 13.65 25.71 22.27
N ILE A 256 14.60 25.26 21.45
CA ILE A 256 14.30 24.65 20.15
C ILE A 256 13.52 23.34 20.27
N LYS A 257 13.78 22.56 21.33
CA LYS A 257 13.07 21.32 21.58
C LYS A 257 11.57 21.59 21.76
N ASP A 258 11.23 22.58 22.58
CA ASP A 258 9.85 22.94 22.87
C ASP A 258 9.17 23.57 21.64
N LEU A 259 9.91 24.37 20.85
CA LEU A 259 9.45 24.90 19.57
C LEU A 259 9.11 23.78 18.57
N VAL A 260 10.01 22.81 18.39
CA VAL A 260 9.79 21.68 17.47
C VAL A 260 8.60 20.83 17.94
N LEU A 261 8.48 20.55 19.23
CA LEU A 261 7.34 19.81 19.78
C LEU A 261 6.02 20.55 19.57
N SER A 262 6.00 21.86 19.80
CA SER A 262 4.81 22.71 19.58
C SER A 262 4.46 22.86 18.10
N PHE A 263 5.45 22.77 17.22
CA PHE A 263 5.24 22.74 15.78
C PHE A 263 4.58 21.42 15.36
N LEU A 264 5.09 20.29 15.86
CA LEU A 264 4.57 18.96 15.56
C LEU A 264 3.16 18.71 16.13
N SER A 265 2.80 19.36 17.25
CA SER A 265 1.42 19.34 17.77
C SER A 265 0.45 20.20 16.96
N GLY A 266 0.97 21.11 16.10
CA GLY A 266 0.19 22.02 15.29
C GLY A 266 -0.10 23.38 15.95
N ASP A 267 0.31 23.60 17.20
CA ASP A 267 -0.08 24.78 17.99
C ASP A 267 0.49 26.10 17.43
N ILE A 268 1.71 26.03 16.88
CA ILE A 268 2.45 27.19 16.38
C ILE A 268 2.53 27.26 14.86
N ILE A 269 1.81 26.41 14.14
CA ILE A 269 1.74 26.46 12.67
C ILE A 269 0.88 27.66 12.25
N LYS A 270 1.31 28.43 11.24
CA LYS A 270 0.52 29.52 10.65
C LYS A 270 -0.83 28.97 10.19
N ASN A 271 -1.90 29.69 10.53
CA ASN A 271 -3.20 29.41 9.94
C ASN A 271 -3.16 29.99 8.52
N GLU A 272 -3.32 29.15 7.51
CA GLU A 272 -3.77 29.59 6.18
C GLU A 272 -5.26 29.93 6.22
#